data_AF-A0A918ZPD6-F1
#
_entry.id   AF-A0A918ZPD6-F1
#
_cell.length_a   1.000
_cell.length_b   1.000
_cell.length_c   1.000
_cell.angle_alpha   90.00
_cell.angle_beta   90.00
_cell.angle_gamma   90.00
#
_symmetry.space_group_name_H-M   'P 1'
#
loop_
_entity.id
_entity.type
_entity.pdbx_description
1 polymer ?
#
loop_
_entity_poly.entity_id
_entity_poly.type
_entity_poly.pdbx_seq_one_letter_code
_entity_poly.pdbx_strand_id
1 'polypeptide(L)'
;MESTAMATGDALWLSLALYGDNDIPAAYFDAACAVVETAHDDSMWRVWWSHAEQHDLVIEIAYTLRAERSRVTARQGRAWVSFRRNGSRFRRLNKGGLAHLAATDLEAVLTLVSTSLNLPTPPRVPRAAHATSPTEREEAARARLEVLRQRHRKRP
;
A
#
# COMPACT_ATOMS: atom_id res chain seq x y z
N MET A 1 20.53 41.85 -2.90
CA MET A 1 21.37 40.65 -3.08
C MET A 1 20.76 39.54 -2.24
N GLU A 2 20.57 38.40 -2.90
CA GLU A 2 20.10 37.09 -2.40
C GLU A 2 18.81 37.03 -1.59
N SER A 3 17.69 37.01 -2.33
CA SER A 3 16.50 36.29 -1.92
C SER A 3 16.79 34.80 -2.12
N THR A 4 17.06 34.07 -1.03
CA THR A 4 17.17 32.60 -1.06
C THR A 4 15.85 32.04 -1.54
N ALA A 5 15.81 31.64 -2.81
CA ALA A 5 14.72 30.85 -3.35
C ALA A 5 14.63 29.59 -2.49
N MET A 6 13.55 29.45 -1.72
CA MET A 6 13.13 28.13 -1.29
C MET A 6 12.91 27.36 -2.57
N ALA A 7 13.82 26.43 -2.86
CA ALA A 7 13.62 25.43 -3.88
C ALA A 7 12.22 24.88 -3.63
N THR A 8 11.30 25.15 -4.55
CA THR A 8 10.04 24.46 -4.68
C THR A 8 10.43 23.03 -4.97
N GLY A 9 10.75 22.26 -3.92
CA GLY A 9 11.00 20.84 -4.03
C GLY A 9 9.75 20.28 -4.70
N ASP A 10 9.93 19.60 -5.82
CA ASP A 10 8.84 18.99 -6.59
C ASP A 10 7.83 18.41 -5.59
N ALA A 11 6.62 18.98 -5.56
CA ALA A 11 5.60 18.49 -4.67
C ALA A 11 5.30 17.05 -5.09
N LEU A 12 5.72 16.08 -4.28
CA LEU A 12 5.53 14.67 -4.55
C LEU A 12 4.03 14.41 -4.70
N TRP A 13 3.62 13.95 -5.88
CA TRP A 13 2.21 13.64 -6.15
C TRP A 13 1.73 12.44 -5.33
N LEU A 14 2.66 11.61 -4.84
CA LEU A 14 2.39 10.44 -4.01
C LEU A 14 3.24 10.50 -2.74
N SER A 15 2.67 10.15 -1.60
CA SER A 15 3.38 10.05 -0.33
C SER A 15 2.93 8.80 0.42
N LEU A 16 3.85 8.17 1.14
CA LEU A 16 3.58 6.97 1.92
C LEU A 16 4.00 7.17 3.38
N ALA A 17 3.08 6.87 4.29
CA ALA A 17 3.33 6.80 5.72
C ALA A 17 2.96 5.40 6.23
N LEU A 18 3.89 4.76 6.90
CA LEU A 18 3.71 3.43 7.49
C LEU A 18 3.71 3.54 9.01
N TYR A 19 2.68 2.98 9.64
CA TYR A 19 2.49 2.98 11.09
C TYR A 19 2.33 1.53 11.59
N GLY A 20 2.81 1.23 12.79
CA GLY A 20 2.65 -0.10 13.37
C GLY A 20 2.58 -0.05 14.89
N ASP A 21 1.64 -0.81 15.48
CA ASP A 21 1.61 -1.05 16.94
C ASP A 21 2.80 -1.93 17.39
N ASN A 22 3.49 -2.57 16.44
CA ASN A 22 4.73 -3.34 16.60
C ASN A 22 5.72 -2.90 15.51
N ASP A 23 7.02 -3.14 15.72
CA ASP A 23 8.08 -2.85 14.75
C ASP A 23 7.74 -3.46 13.39
N ILE A 24 7.42 -2.60 12.42
CA ILE A 24 7.26 -3.01 11.03
C ILE A 24 8.61 -3.57 10.57
N PRO A 25 8.68 -4.79 10.01
CA PRO A 25 9.94 -5.33 9.54
C PRO A 25 10.60 -4.38 8.52
N ALA A 26 11.87 -4.02 8.74
CA ALA A 26 12.59 -3.10 7.87
C ALA A 26 12.50 -3.52 6.38
N ALA A 27 12.66 -4.80 6.09
CA ALA A 27 12.51 -5.35 4.74
C ALA A 27 11.15 -5.08 4.07
N TYR A 28 10.07 -4.99 4.86
CA TYR A 28 8.75 -4.59 4.35
C TYR A 28 8.71 -3.09 4.05
N PHE A 29 9.19 -2.28 5.00
CA PHE A 29 9.26 -0.82 4.86
C PHE A 29 10.08 -0.42 3.63
N ASP A 30 11.28 -0.97 3.49
CA ASP A 30 12.19 -0.74 2.35
C ASP A 30 11.51 -1.11 1.03
N ALA A 31 10.83 -2.26 0.98
CA ALA A 31 10.13 -2.69 -0.22
C ALA A 31 8.95 -1.78 -0.58
N ALA A 32 8.19 -1.30 0.41
CA ALA A 32 7.08 -0.38 0.16
C ALA A 32 7.57 1.00 -0.31
N CYS A 33 8.64 1.52 0.29
CA CYS A 33 9.26 2.78 -0.15
C CYS A 33 9.82 2.65 -1.57
N ALA A 34 10.53 1.56 -1.89
CA ALA A 34 11.07 1.32 -3.22
C ALA A 34 9.98 1.29 -4.30
N VAL A 35 8.80 0.73 -3.99
CA VAL A 35 7.64 0.75 -4.91
C VAL A 35 7.16 2.17 -5.15
N VAL A 36 7.05 2.99 -4.11
CA VAL A 36 6.60 4.39 -4.20
C VAL A 36 7.61 5.24 -4.95
N GLU A 37 8.90 5.06 -4.72
CA GLU A 37 9.98 5.71 -5.47
C GLU A 37 9.91 5.33 -6.94
N THR A 38 9.77 4.04 -7.26
CA THR A 38 9.62 3.58 -8.64
C THR A 38 8.39 4.19 -9.31
N ALA A 39 7.26 4.29 -8.60
CA ALA A 39 6.05 4.92 -9.11
C ALA A 39 6.20 6.44 -9.31
N HIS A 40 7.09 7.11 -8.57
CA HIS A 40 7.40 8.52 -8.84
C HIS A 40 8.18 8.71 -10.13
N ASP A 41 9.12 7.82 -10.41
CA ASP A 41 10.01 7.94 -11.57
C ASP A 41 9.37 7.41 -12.86
N ASP A 42 8.35 6.56 -12.75
CA ASP A 42 7.63 6.00 -13.88
C ASP A 42 6.56 6.97 -14.42
N SER A 43 6.71 7.35 -15.69
CA SER A 43 5.81 8.26 -16.38
C SER A 43 4.38 7.71 -16.51
N MET A 44 4.20 6.38 -16.57
CA MET A 44 2.86 5.78 -16.62
C MET A 44 2.06 6.07 -15.35
N TRP A 45 2.73 6.07 -14.19
CA TRP A 45 2.10 6.38 -12.91
C TRP A 45 1.75 7.86 -12.79
N ARG A 46 2.61 8.76 -13.28
CA ARG A 46 2.30 10.19 -13.35
C ARG A 46 1.13 10.47 -14.29
N VAL A 47 1.09 9.84 -15.46
CA VAL A 47 -0.05 9.94 -16.40
C VAL A 47 -1.31 9.42 -15.76
N TRP A 48 -1.27 8.26 -15.11
CA TRP A 48 -2.41 7.72 -14.39
C TRP A 48 -2.95 8.71 -13.34
N TRP A 49 -2.06 9.28 -12.52
CA TRP A 49 -2.47 10.26 -11.50
C TRP A 49 -2.99 11.58 -12.08
N SER A 50 -2.54 11.98 -13.28
CA SER A 50 -3.03 13.20 -13.94
C SER A 50 -4.54 13.16 -14.27
N HIS A 51 -5.17 11.99 -14.22
CA HIS A 51 -6.62 11.85 -14.32
C HIS A 51 -7.37 12.21 -13.03
N ALA A 52 -6.66 12.33 -11.90
CA ALA A 52 -7.26 12.74 -10.64
C ALA A 52 -7.49 14.25 -10.62
N GLU A 53 -8.59 14.67 -10.00
CA GLU A 53 -8.82 16.08 -9.68
C GLU A 53 -7.91 16.57 -8.54
N GLN A 54 -7.36 15.64 -7.77
CA GLN A 54 -6.47 15.93 -6.64
C GLN A 54 -5.03 16.10 -7.12
N HIS A 55 -4.33 17.07 -6.52
CA HIS A 55 -2.93 17.32 -6.79
C HIS A 55 -2.04 16.21 -6.23
N ASP A 56 -2.34 15.71 -5.03
CA ASP A 56 -1.52 14.71 -4.35
C ASP A 56 -2.33 13.62 -3.63
N LEU A 57 -1.69 12.47 -3.49
CA LEU A 57 -2.18 11.28 -2.82
C LEU A 57 -1.29 10.94 -1.62
N VAL A 58 -1.88 10.89 -0.43
CA VAL A 58 -1.21 10.40 0.77
C VAL A 58 -1.76 9.02 1.11
N ILE A 59 -0.88 8.02 1.08
CA ILE A 59 -1.15 6.65 1.51
C ILE A 59 -0.67 6.48 2.95
N GLU A 60 -1.58 6.14 3.84
CA GLU A 60 -1.28 5.75 5.22
C GLU A 60 -1.60 4.27 5.40
N ILE A 61 -0.62 3.46 5.79
CA ILE A 61 -0.84 2.05 6.12
C ILE A 61 -0.49 1.82 7.59
N ALA A 62 -1.49 1.48 8.38
CA ALA A 62 -1.36 1.15 9.79
C ALA A 62 -1.49 -0.37 10.01
N TYR A 63 -0.44 -0.98 10.55
CA TYR A 63 -0.43 -2.38 10.98
C TYR A 63 -0.84 -2.50 12.44
N THR A 64 -2.02 -3.08 12.67
CA THR A 64 -2.62 -3.18 14.00
C THR A 64 -3.05 -4.62 14.30
N LEU A 65 -3.36 -4.92 15.56
CA LEU A 65 -4.01 -6.19 15.92
C LEU A 65 -5.54 -6.15 15.71
N ARG A 66 -6.09 -5.00 15.31
CA ARG A 66 -7.53 -4.77 15.19
C ARG A 66 -8.05 -5.23 13.82
N ALA A 67 -9.38 -5.14 13.66
CA ALA A 67 -10.04 -5.43 12.40
C ALA A 67 -9.50 -4.56 11.27
N GLU A 68 -9.30 -5.18 10.11
CA GLU A 68 -8.86 -4.47 8.91
C GLU A 68 -9.93 -3.50 8.44
N ARG A 69 -9.50 -2.32 7.98
CA ARG A 69 -10.40 -1.27 7.51
C ARG A 69 -9.66 -0.39 6.52
N SER A 70 -10.31 -0.06 5.43
CA SER A 70 -9.77 0.85 4.43
C SER A 70 -10.71 2.02 4.25
N ARG A 71 -10.17 3.22 4.03
CA ARG A 71 -10.95 4.42 3.75
C ARG A 71 -10.18 5.31 2.78
N VAL A 72 -10.84 5.75 1.73
CA VAL A 72 -10.38 6.86 0.88
C VAL A 72 -11.20 8.09 1.23
N THR A 73 -10.55 9.23 1.31
CA THR A 73 -11.19 10.54 1.44
C THR A 73 -10.49 11.55 0.55
N ALA A 74 -11.25 12.40 -0.14
CA ALA A 74 -10.70 13.51 -0.91
C ALA A 74 -11.29 14.83 -0.40
N ARG A 75 -10.44 15.84 -0.19
CA ARG A 75 -10.82 17.18 0.27
C ARG A 75 -9.72 18.17 -0.07
N GLN A 76 -10.07 19.43 -0.38
CA GLN A 76 -9.11 20.52 -0.59
C GLN A 76 -8.02 20.19 -1.64
N GLY A 77 -8.39 19.50 -2.72
CA GLY A 77 -7.44 19.14 -3.78
C GLY A 77 -6.44 18.04 -3.40
N ARG A 78 -6.64 17.34 -2.28
CA ARG A 78 -5.81 16.22 -1.83
C ARG A 78 -6.64 14.96 -1.63
N ALA A 79 -6.05 13.81 -1.93
CA ALA A 79 -6.59 12.49 -1.60
C ALA A 79 -5.79 11.88 -0.45
N TRP A 80 -6.50 11.30 0.51
CA TRP A 80 -5.92 10.49 1.57
C TRP A 80 -6.51 9.11 1.51
N VAL A 81 -5.65 8.13 1.73
CA VAL A 81 -6.11 6.77 1.88
C VAL A 81 -5.48 6.14 3.11
N SER A 82 -6.33 5.69 4.03
CA SER A 82 -5.90 5.03 5.25
C SER A 82 -6.27 3.56 5.20
N PHE A 83 -5.27 2.70 5.35
CA PHE A 83 -5.37 1.26 5.35
C PHE A 83 -4.96 0.70 6.70
N ARG A 84 -5.88 0.02 7.39
CA ARG A 84 -5.57 -0.79 8.57
C ARG A 84 -5.43 -2.23 8.15
N ARG A 85 -4.25 -2.80 8.35
CA ARG A 85 -3.92 -4.20 8.07
C ARG A 85 -3.59 -4.95 9.34
N ASN A 86 -3.84 -6.25 9.34
CA ASN A 86 -3.50 -7.07 10.47
C ASN A 86 -1.99 -7.34 10.50
N GLY A 87 -1.30 -6.91 11.56
CA GLY A 87 0.15 -7.10 11.72
C GLY A 87 0.59 -8.58 11.77
N SER A 88 -0.33 -9.51 12.06
CA SER A 88 -0.02 -10.95 11.99
C SER A 88 0.37 -11.44 10.59
N ARG A 89 0.10 -10.65 9.54
CA ARG A 89 0.48 -10.95 8.15
C ARG A 89 2.00 -11.00 7.94
N PHE A 90 2.78 -10.33 8.79
CA PHE A 90 4.24 -10.40 8.74
C PHE A 90 4.81 -11.72 9.28
N ARG A 91 4.04 -12.46 10.07
CA ARG A 91 4.56 -13.64 10.77
C ARG A 91 5.05 -14.67 9.77
N ARG A 92 6.29 -15.13 10.00
CA ARG A 92 6.96 -16.20 9.24
C ARG A 92 7.24 -15.85 7.77
N LEU A 93 7.16 -14.57 7.38
CA LEU A 93 7.61 -14.13 6.07
C LEU A 93 9.12 -13.85 6.10
N ASN A 94 9.83 -14.36 5.10
CA ASN A 94 11.21 -13.94 4.82
C ASN A 94 11.21 -12.60 4.05
N LYS A 95 12.41 -12.07 3.75
CA LYS A 95 12.56 -10.81 3.00
C LYS A 95 11.77 -10.80 1.68
N GLY A 96 11.85 -11.88 0.91
CA GLY A 96 11.12 -12.00 -0.37
C GLY A 96 9.60 -12.00 -0.20
N GLY A 97 9.09 -12.70 0.82
CA GLY A 97 7.66 -12.69 1.16
C GLY A 97 7.16 -11.34 1.67
N LEU A 98 7.99 -10.61 2.43
CA LEU A 98 7.69 -9.24 2.86
C LEU A 98 7.65 -8.27 1.67
N ALA A 99 8.60 -8.38 0.73
CA ALA A 99 8.60 -7.57 -0.49
C ALA A 99 7.37 -7.85 -1.37
N HIS A 100 6.97 -9.13 -1.49
CA HIS A 100 5.75 -9.51 -2.20
C HIS A 100 4.49 -8.96 -1.51
N LEU A 101 4.45 -9.01 -0.18
CA LEU A 101 3.35 -8.47 0.62
C LEU A 101 3.23 -6.95 0.41
N ALA A 102 4.36 -6.22 0.40
CA ALA A 102 4.37 -4.77 0.20
C ALA A 102 3.77 -4.37 -1.16
N ALA A 103 4.22 -5.02 -2.23
CA ALA A 103 3.68 -4.77 -3.57
C ALA A 103 2.19 -5.09 -3.65
N THR A 104 1.76 -6.19 -3.03
CA THR A 104 0.34 -6.62 -3.03
C THR A 104 -0.54 -5.65 -2.23
N ASP A 105 -0.07 -5.17 -1.08
CA ASP A 105 -0.79 -4.20 -0.27
C ASP A 105 -0.94 -2.86 -1.02
N LEU A 106 0.12 -2.39 -1.69
CA LEU A 106 0.08 -1.17 -2.51
C LEU A 106 -0.79 -1.33 -3.77
N GLU A 107 -0.81 -2.50 -4.41
CA GLU A 107 -1.69 -2.80 -5.54
C GLU A 107 -3.17 -2.73 -5.12
N ALA A 108 -3.50 -3.30 -3.95
CA ALA A 108 -4.84 -3.21 -3.39
C ALA A 108 -5.20 -1.76 -2.99
N VAL A 109 -4.23 -0.99 -2.50
CA VAL A 109 -4.40 0.44 -2.17
C VAL A 109 -4.76 1.25 -3.41
N LEU A 110 -3.93 1.16 -4.44
CA LEU A 110 -4.05 1.97 -5.65
C LEU A 110 -5.30 1.60 -6.45
N THR A 111 -5.70 0.32 -6.42
CA THR A 111 -6.98 -0.14 -7.00
C THR A 111 -8.17 0.47 -6.26
N LEU A 112 -8.13 0.52 -4.92
CA LEU A 112 -9.19 1.15 -4.13
C LEU A 112 -9.27 2.66 -4.40
N VAL A 113 -8.13 3.33 -4.53
CA VAL A 113 -8.05 4.76 -4.88
C VAL A 113 -8.65 4.99 -6.25
N SER A 114 -8.25 4.21 -7.27
CA SER A 114 -8.81 4.28 -8.62
C SER A 114 -10.33 4.14 -8.59
N THR A 115 -10.85 3.15 -7.88
CA THR A 115 -12.31 2.94 -7.76
C THR A 115 -13.00 4.11 -7.05
N SER A 116 -12.41 4.61 -5.95
CA SER A 116 -13.04 5.64 -5.11
C SER A 116 -13.02 7.03 -5.76
N LEU A 117 -12.03 7.30 -6.60
CA LEU A 117 -11.86 8.57 -7.32
C LEU A 117 -12.28 8.47 -8.80
N ASN A 118 -12.85 7.32 -9.21
CA ASN A 118 -13.27 7.05 -10.59
C ASN A 118 -12.15 7.25 -11.63
N LEU A 119 -10.93 6.82 -11.31
CA LEU A 119 -9.77 6.86 -12.21
C LEU A 119 -9.71 5.60 -13.08
N PRO A 120 -9.00 5.63 -14.22
CA PRO A 120 -8.65 4.42 -14.96
C PRO A 120 -7.95 3.39 -14.07
N THR A 121 -7.97 2.12 -14.50
CA THR A 121 -7.23 1.05 -13.83
C THR A 121 -5.76 1.45 -13.66
N PRO A 122 -5.18 1.35 -12.45
CA PRO A 122 -3.79 1.73 -12.23
C PRO A 122 -2.83 0.83 -13.01
N PRO A 123 -1.65 1.34 -13.39
CA PRO A 123 -0.55 0.50 -13.87
C PRO A 123 -0.23 -0.63 -12.89
N ARG A 124 0.46 -1.67 -13.37
CA ARG A 124 0.90 -2.76 -12.49
C ARG A 124 1.95 -2.24 -11.51
N VAL A 125 1.76 -2.57 -10.24
CA VAL A 125 2.73 -2.22 -9.20
C VAL A 125 4.04 -2.98 -9.45
N PRO A 126 5.19 -2.28 -9.51
CA PRO A 126 6.48 -2.94 -9.70
C PRO A 126 6.76 -3.88 -8.53
N ARG A 127 7.23 -5.09 -8.84
CA ARG A 127 7.59 -6.09 -7.83
C ARG A 127 9.11 -6.21 -7.81
N ALA A 128 9.70 -6.16 -6.62
CA ALA A 128 11.15 -6.36 -6.48
C ALA A 128 11.55 -7.73 -7.05
N ALA A 129 12.71 -7.83 -7.70
CA ALA A 129 13.16 -9.06 -8.34
C ALA A 129 13.28 -10.25 -7.36
N HIS A 130 13.54 -9.97 -6.09
CA HIS A 130 13.63 -10.97 -5.02
C HIS A 130 12.28 -11.24 -4.32
N ALA A 131 11.19 -10.59 -4.74
CA ALA A 131 9.87 -10.80 -4.17
C ALA A 131 9.41 -12.23 -4.48
N THR A 132 9.05 -12.98 -3.44
CA THR A 132 8.65 -14.38 -3.57
C THR A 132 7.16 -14.50 -3.27
N SER A 133 6.40 -14.97 -4.26
CA SER A 133 4.99 -15.27 -4.08
C SER A 133 4.79 -16.36 -3.03
N PRO A 134 3.70 -16.32 -2.26
CA PRO A 134 3.32 -17.45 -1.42
C PRO A 134 3.24 -18.72 -2.26
N THR A 135 3.68 -19.84 -1.70
CA THR A 135 3.51 -21.14 -2.33
C THR A 135 2.03 -21.54 -2.32
N GLU A 136 1.60 -22.37 -3.28
CA GLU A 136 0.22 -22.90 -3.32
C GLU A 136 -0.19 -23.56 -2.01
N ARG A 137 0.77 -24.20 -1.32
CA ARG A 137 0.55 -24.81 0.00
C ARG A 137 0.22 -23.77 1.07
N GLU A 138 0.90 -22.63 1.06
CA GLU A 138 0.65 -21.54 1.99
C GLU A 138 -0.69 -20.85 1.70
N GLU A 139 -1.04 -20.69 0.43
CA GLU A 139 -2.35 -20.16 0.02
C GLU A 139 -3.48 -21.10 0.45
N ALA A 140 -3.34 -22.40 0.20
CA ALA A 140 -4.30 -23.41 0.64
C ALA A 140 -4.44 -23.43 2.18
N ALA A 141 -3.33 -23.29 2.91
CA ALA A 141 -3.37 -23.20 4.37
C ALA A 141 -4.10 -21.95 4.87
N ARG A 142 -3.86 -20.79 4.24
CA ARG A 142 -4.57 -19.53 4.56
C ARG A 142 -6.07 -19.64 4.26
N ALA A 143 -6.44 -20.18 3.10
CA ALA A 143 -7.83 -20.41 2.72
C ALA A 143 -8.57 -21.32 3.73
N ARG A 144 -7.92 -22.42 4.15
CA ARG A 144 -8.46 -23.31 5.20
C ARG A 144 -8.65 -22.58 6.53
N LEU A 145 -7.68 -21.77 6.94
CA LEU A 145 -7.76 -20.98 8.18
C LEU A 145 -8.90 -19.97 8.16
N GLU A 146 -9.14 -19.32 7.02
CA GLU A 146 -10.24 -18.37 6.85
C GLU A 146 -11.61 -19.08 6.92
N VAL A 147 -11.74 -20.24 6.27
CA VAL A 147 -12.94 -21.09 6.39
C VAL A 147 -13.20 -21.50 7.85
N LEU A 148 -12.15 -21.87 8.59
CA LEU A 148 -12.26 -22.21 10.01
C LEU A 148 -12.70 -21.00 10.86
N ARG A 149 -12.12 -19.82 10.63
CA ARG A 149 -12.52 -18.58 11.32
C ARG A 149 -13.99 -18.23 11.07
N GLN A 150 -14.44 -18.35 9.82
CA GLN A 150 -15.85 -18.09 9.46
C GLN A 150 -16.80 -19.08 10.12
N ARG A 151 -16.41 -20.37 10.21
CA ARG A 151 -17.20 -21.39 10.92
C ARG A 151 -17.30 -21.10 12.42
N HIS A 152 -16.19 -20.70 13.06
CA HIS A 152 -16.19 -20.34 14.48
C HIS A 152 -17.00 -19.07 14.77
N ARG A 153 -17.00 -18.09 13.85
CA ARG A 153 -17.78 -16.85 13.99
C ARG A 153 -19.29 -17.04 13.79
N LYS A 154 -19.70 -18.16 13.18
CA LYS A 154 -21.10 -18.55 12.95
C LYS A 154 -21.67 -19.50 14.01
N ARG A 155 -20.89 -19.91 15.02
CA ARG A 155 -21.40 -20.67 16.16
C ARG A 155 -21.89 -19.66 17.23
N PRO A 156 -23.16 -19.72 17.66
CA PRO A 156 -23.71 -18.87 18.71
C PRO A 156 -23.06 -19.15 20.07
#